data_AF-A0A534TXF7-F1
#
_entry.id   AF-A0A534TXF7-F1
#
_cell.length_a   1.000
_cell.length_b   1.000
_cell.length_c   1.000
_cell.angle_alpha   90.00
_cell.angle_beta   90.00
_cell.angle_gamma   90.00
#
_symmetry.space_group_name_H-M   'P 1'
#
loop_
_entity.id
_entity.type
_entity.pdbx_description
1 polymer ?
#
loop_
_entity_poly.entity_id
_entity_poly.type
_entity_poly.pdbx_seq_one_letter_code
_entity_poly.pdbx_strand_id
1 'polypeptide(L)' 'MAEEFSTQRHSAVPLENRGLVAEWDEGRGLLTMWGPTKMTHTNWRILSDLIGLPQSCIHFIEPEVGGGFGARGEFYP' A
#
# COMPACT_ATOMS: atom_id res chain seq x y z
N MET A 1 -29.01 -18.84 30.74
CA MET A 1 -29.25 -18.85 29.28
C MET A 1 -27.94 -18.49 28.63
N ALA A 2 -27.46 -19.30 27.70
CA ALA A 2 -26.28 -18.97 26.89
C ALA A 2 -26.79 -18.43 25.55
N GLU A 3 -26.22 -17.31 25.11
CA GLU A 3 -26.48 -16.74 23.79
C GLU A 3 -25.30 -17.05 22.87
N GLU A 4 -25.58 -17.23 21.59
CA GLU A 4 -24.59 -17.44 20.54
C GLU A 4 -24.74 -16.35 19.47
N PHE A 5 -23.63 -15.70 19.14
CA PHE A 5 -23.56 -14.61 18.16
C PHE A 5 -22.64 -14.99 17.02
N SER A 6 -22.99 -14.60 15.79
CA SER A 6 -22.14 -14.75 14.62
C SER A 6 -22.18 -13.51 13.73
N THR A 7 -21.12 -13.31 12.95
CA THR A 7 -21.02 -12.26 11.93
C THR A 7 -20.40 -12.84 10.67
N GLN A 8 -20.81 -12.33 9.51
CA GLN A 8 -20.32 -12.77 8.20
C GLN A 8 -19.03 -12.04 7.82
N ARG A 9 -18.40 -12.45 6.71
CA ARG A 9 -17.25 -11.73 6.17
C ARG A 9 -17.71 -10.40 5.58
N HIS A 10 -17.07 -9.32 6.01
CA HIS A 10 -17.26 -7.98 5.45
C HIS A 10 -15.98 -7.47 4.79
N SER A 11 -16.13 -6.54 3.87
CA SER A 11 -15.03 -5.81 3.23
C SER A 11 -15.13 -4.33 3.55
N ALA A 12 -14.04 -3.60 3.36
CA ALA A 12 -13.96 -2.19 3.68
C ALA A 12 -14.60 -1.27 2.62
N VAL A 13 -14.78 -1.79 1.40
CA VAL A 13 -15.52 -1.17 0.27
C VAL A 13 -15.24 0.33 0.05
N PRO A 14 -13.96 0.76 -0.04
CA PRO A 14 -13.67 2.16 -0.37
C PRO A 14 -14.19 2.52 -1.77
N LEU A 15 -14.61 3.79 -1.95
CA LEU A 15 -15.10 4.32 -3.23
C LEU A 15 -14.00 4.35 -4.28
N GLU A 16 -12.79 4.72 -3.88
CA GLU A 16 -11.62 4.61 -4.72
C GLU A 16 -11.04 3.19 -4.59
N ASN A 17 -10.67 2.60 -5.72
CA ASN A 17 -10.01 1.30 -5.76
C ASN A 17 -8.54 1.40 -5.33
N ARG A 18 -7.92 0.25 -5.03
CA ARG A 18 -6.47 0.20 -4.86
C ARG A 18 -5.79 0.36 -6.23
N GLY A 19 -4.65 1.04 -6.25
CA GLY A 19 -3.82 1.20 -7.44
C GLY A 19 -2.51 1.88 -7.08
N LEU A 20 -1.47 1.62 -7.85
CA LEU A 20 -0.20 2.33 -7.75
C LEU A 20 0.31 2.67 -9.15
N VAL A 21 1.14 3.71 -9.21
CA VAL A 21 1.91 4.08 -10.39
C VAL A 21 3.38 4.01 -10.00
N ALA A 22 4.19 3.40 -10.86
CA ALA A 22 5.62 3.29 -10.67
C ALA A 22 6.35 3.81 -11.91
N GLU A 23 7.38 4.61 -11.69
CA GLU A 23 8.27 5.15 -12.72
C GLU A 23 9.71 4.86 -12.34
N TRP A 24 10.47 4.29 -13.28
CA TRP A 24 11.89 4.00 -13.10
C TRP A 24 12.74 4.95 -13.95
N ASP A 25 13.66 5.65 -13.31
CA ASP A 25 14.69 6.47 -13.97
C ASP A 25 16.00 5.66 -14.05
N GLU A 26 16.31 5.14 -15.24
CA GLU A 26 17.55 4.39 -15.48
C GLU A 26 18.82 5.24 -15.26
N GLY A 27 18.77 6.54 -15.58
CA GLY A 27 19.92 7.43 -15.46
C GLY A 27 20.29 7.73 -14.01
N ARG A 28 19.31 7.72 -13.10
CA ARG A 28 19.49 7.95 -11.67
C ARG A 28 19.49 6.68 -10.82
N GLY A 29 19.00 5.57 -11.38
CA GLY A 29 18.74 4.35 -10.61
C GLY A 29 17.69 4.58 -9.52
N LEU A 30 16.65 5.37 -9.82
CA LEU A 30 15.64 5.81 -8.85
C LEU A 30 14.25 5.31 -9.26
N LEU A 31 13.58 4.61 -8.35
CA LEU A 31 12.18 4.18 -8.47
C LEU A 31 11.29 5.19 -7.76
N THR A 32 10.42 5.89 -8.51
CA THR A 32 9.37 6.72 -7.92
C THR A 32 8.04 5.97 -7.93
N MET A 33 7.34 5.95 -6.81
CA MET A 33 6.05 5.30 -6.68
C MET A 33 5.01 6.23 -6.08
N TRP A 34 3.85 6.29 -6.73
CA TRP A 34 2.66 6.98 -6.23
C TRP A 34 1.62 5.95 -5.87
N GLY A 35 1.12 6.00 -4.64
CA GLY A 35 0.06 5.09 -4.26
C GLY A 35 -0.43 5.25 -2.83
N PRO A 36 -1.62 4.71 -2.53
CA PRO A 36 -2.31 4.89 -1.28
C PRO A 36 -1.83 3.85 -0.26
N THR A 37 -0.72 4.12 0.41
CA THR A 37 -0.23 3.28 1.51
C THR A 37 -0.32 4.04 2.81
N LYS A 38 -1.14 3.54 3.75
CA LYS A 38 -1.22 4.07 5.11
C LYS A 38 -0.02 3.66 5.99
N MET A 39 0.78 2.69 5.53
CA MET A 39 1.92 2.11 6.24
C MET A 39 3.21 2.30 5.43
N THR A 40 3.49 3.54 5.02
CA THR A 40 4.54 3.88 4.04
C THR A 40 5.91 3.30 4.40
N HIS A 41 6.34 3.36 5.65
CA HIS A 41 7.64 2.80 6.06
C HIS A 41 7.69 1.27 5.97
N THR A 42 6.63 0.57 6.39
CA THR A 42 6.57 -0.89 6.31
C THR A 42 6.55 -1.36 4.87
N ASN A 43 5.71 -0.73 4.05
CA ASN A 43 5.56 -1.05 2.63
C ASN A 43 6.81 -0.71 1.82
N TRP A 44 7.48 0.40 2.15
CA TRP A 44 8.76 0.78 1.56
C TRP A 44 9.87 -0.24 1.87
N ARG A 45 9.94 -0.74 3.11
CA ARG A 45 10.90 -1.78 3.49
C ARG A 45 10.61 -3.10 2.76
N ILE A 46 9.36 -3.54 2.75
CA ILE A 46 8.95 -4.77 2.05
C ILE A 46 9.31 -4.68 0.56
N LEU A 47 8.98 -3.57 -0.09
CA LEU A 47 9.32 -3.35 -1.49
C LEU A 47 10.82 -3.39 -1.74
N SER A 48 11.60 -2.66 -0.93
CA SER A 48 13.07 -2.62 -1.01
C SER A 48 13.67 -4.03 -0.96
N ASP A 49 13.20 -4.86 -0.02
CA ASP A 49 13.65 -6.25 0.11
C ASP A 49 13.22 -7.11 -1.08
N LEU A 50 11.99 -6.94 -1.59
CA LEU A 50 11.44 -7.75 -2.70
C LEU A 50 12.15 -7.50 -4.03
N ILE A 51 12.51 -6.25 -4.32
CA ILE A 51 13.10 -5.87 -5.62
C ILE A 51 14.63 -5.71 -5.54
N GLY A 52 15.23 -5.87 -4.35
CA GLY A 52 16.67 -5.80 -4.14
C GLY A 52 17.26 -4.40 -4.33
N LEU A 53 16.45 -3.34 -4.20
CA LEU A 53 16.92 -1.95 -4.29
C LEU A 53 17.09 -1.36 -2.88
N PRO A 54 18.16 -0.61 -2.60
CA PRO A 54 18.28 0.16 -1.37
C PRO A 54 17.09 1.11 -1.21
N GLN A 55 16.63 1.32 0.03
CA GLN A 55 15.55 2.27 0.33
C GLN A 55 15.84 3.67 -0.22
N SER A 56 17.10 4.12 -0.20
CA SER A 56 17.53 5.39 -0.77
C SER A 56 17.30 5.53 -2.28
N CYS A 57 17.10 4.42 -2.99
CA CYS A 57 16.80 4.35 -4.43
C CYS A 57 15.30 4.24 -4.70
N ILE A 58 14.44 4.37 -3.69
CA ILE A 58 12.98 4.31 -3.81
C ILE A 58 12.38 5.57 -3.18
N HIS A 59 11.68 6.36 -3.99
CA HIS A 59 10.93 7.52 -3.54
C HIS A 59 9.43 7.21 -3.54
N PHE A 60 8.84 7.15 -2.34
CA PHE A 60 7.42 6.84 -2.17
C PHE A 60 6.61 8.11 -1.92
N ILE A 61 5.55 8.32 -2.70
CA ILE A 61 4.66 9.48 -2.63
C ILE A 61 3.24 8.99 -2.29
N GLU A 62 2.69 9.51 -1.19
CA GLU A 62 1.30 9.26 -0.79
C GLU A 62 0.40 10.39 -1.35
N PRO A 63 -0.44 10.12 -2.36
CA PRO A 63 -1.43 11.08 -2.85
C PRO A 63 -2.67 11.10 -1.93
N GLU A 64 -3.62 12.00 -2.21
CA GLU A 64 -4.93 11.95 -1.57
C GLU A 64 -5.67 10.63 -1.90
N VAL A 65 -6.52 10.18 -0.98
CA VAL A 65 -7.12 8.84 -1.00
C VAL A 65 -8.63 8.88 -0.77
N GLY A 66 -9.40 8.26 -1.67
CA GLY A 66 -10.86 8.12 -1.61
C GLY A 66 -11.36 7.02 -0.67
N GLY A 67 -10.80 6.97 0.54
CA GLY A 67 -11.14 6.01 1.59
C GLY A 67 -10.24 4.77 1.63
N GLY A 68 -9.89 4.33 2.85
CA GLY A 68 -9.06 3.15 3.08
C GLY A 68 -9.70 2.11 3.99
N PHE A 69 -10.40 2.55 5.05
CA PHE A 69 -11.19 1.71 5.97
C PHE A 69 -10.47 0.44 6.46
N GLY A 70 -9.15 0.50 6.63
CA GLY A 70 -8.30 -0.64 7.02
C GLY A 70 -7.84 -1.53 5.86
N ALA A 71 -8.50 -1.51 4.71
CA ALA A 71 -8.12 -2.32 3.55
C ALA A 71 -6.80 -1.88 2.90
N ARG A 72 -6.26 -0.68 3.15
CA ARG A 72 -5.00 -0.21 2.52
C ARG A 72 -3.80 -0.20 3.47
N GLY A 73 -3.85 -1.01 4.52
CA GLY A 73 -2.75 -1.16 5.48
C GLY A 73 -1.68 -2.16 5.05
N GLU A 74 -2.03 -3.08 4.15
CA GLU A 74 -1.19 -4.17 3.67
C GLU A 74 -0.43 -3.74 2.41
N PHE A 75 0.75 -4.32 2.16
CA PHE A 75 1.45 -4.13 0.89
C PHE A 75 0.61 -4.73 -0.25
N TYR A 76 0.30 -3.93 -1.28
CA TYR A 76 -0.56 -4.32 -2.41
C TYR A 76 -0.20 -3.49 -3.68
N PRO A 77 -0.41 -3.97 -4.93
CA PRO A 77 -0.96 -5.27 -5.31
C PRO A 77 -0.27 -6.44 -4.65
#